data_AF-A0A1G7ITQ5-F1
#
_entry.id   AF-A0A1G7ITQ5-F1
#
_cell.length_a   1.000
_cell.length_b   1.000
_cell.length_c   1.000
_cell.angle_alpha   90.00
_cell.angle_beta   90.00
_cell.angle_gamma   90.00
#
_symmetry.space_group_name_H-M   'P 1'
#
loop_
_entity.id
_entity.type
_entity.pdbx_description
1 polymer ?
#
loop_
_entity_poly.entity_id
_entity_poly.type
_entity_poly.pdbx_seq_one_letter_code
_entity_poly.pdbx_strand_id
1 'polypeptide(L)'
;MADENSGTAAASSVLSIQGEQQADQQQGYVRASDEDVDLYVDGVSDEVIMCRERGRHLFPTIRQAGIRFAEVDGDGLFIRRLVCTCCDLAVRVEKWEGARRGGRTRFARVASSLEYRTGAKGEVYLAPAGRGHMTPRQIGDSVASKALAGQSLTELRKTLKAEAKKAAKAKKS
;
A
#
# COMPACT_ATOMS: atom_id res chain seq x y z
N MET A 1 -28.84 16.55 36.85
CA MET A 1 -29.03 17.21 35.55
C MET A 1 -27.67 17.73 35.12
N ALA A 2 -27.33 17.47 33.85
CA ALA A 2 -26.10 17.83 33.12
C ALA A 2 -24.81 17.12 33.59
N ASP A 3 -23.92 16.61 32.74
CA ASP A 3 -23.92 16.34 31.29
C ASP A 3 -22.65 15.52 30.96
N GLU A 4 -22.48 15.19 29.68
CA GLU A 4 -21.20 14.86 29.02
C GLU A 4 -20.85 13.38 28.77
N ASN A 5 -21.56 12.83 27.79
CA ASN A 5 -21.01 12.38 26.51
C ASN A 5 -19.47 12.52 26.33
N SER A 6 -18.77 11.40 26.17
CA SER A 6 -17.48 11.30 25.48
C SER A 6 -17.22 9.81 25.25
N GLY A 7 -17.45 9.27 24.07
CA GLY A 7 -16.89 9.73 22.81
C GLY A 7 -16.27 8.46 22.23
N THR A 8 -17.04 7.79 21.37
CA THR A 8 -16.65 6.58 20.67
C THR A 8 -15.32 6.85 19.96
N ALA A 9 -14.20 6.41 20.53
CA ALA A 9 -12.90 6.50 19.89
C ALA A 9 -13.00 5.73 18.58
N ALA A 10 -13.05 6.49 17.48
CA ALA A 10 -13.13 5.95 16.14
C ALA A 10 -11.99 4.94 15.98
N ALA A 11 -12.34 3.67 15.83
CA ALA A 11 -11.40 2.64 15.45
C ALA A 11 -10.80 3.06 14.12
N SER A 12 -9.64 3.71 14.17
CA SER A 12 -8.89 4.11 12.98
C SER A 12 -8.50 2.83 12.26
N SER A 13 -9.30 2.51 11.25
CA SER A 13 -9.05 1.42 10.32
C SER A 13 -7.70 1.68 9.67
N VAL A 14 -6.95 0.60 9.45
CA VAL A 14 -5.73 0.65 8.64
C VAL A 14 -6.13 1.26 7.30
N LEU A 15 -5.66 2.47 7.02
CA LEU A 15 -5.91 3.10 5.75
C LEU A 15 -5.22 2.25 4.67
N SER A 16 -5.97 1.93 3.61
CA SER A 16 -5.34 1.46 2.37
C SER A 16 -4.44 2.58 1.84
N ILE A 17 -3.52 2.29 0.91
CA ILE A 17 -2.74 3.34 0.24
C ILE A 17 -3.69 4.42 -0.32
N GLN A 18 -4.88 4.01 -0.75
CA GLN A 18 -5.95 4.91 -1.19
C GLN A 18 -6.55 5.76 -0.06
N GLY A 19 -6.74 5.20 1.14
CA GLY A 19 -7.21 5.94 2.32
C GLY A 19 -6.19 6.93 2.88
N GLU A 20 -4.89 6.68 2.70
CA GLU A 20 -3.83 7.62 3.08
C GLU A 20 -3.78 8.81 2.14
N GLN A 21 -3.97 8.55 0.84
CA GLN A 21 -4.11 9.58 -0.18
C GLN A 21 -5.43 10.36 -0.08
N GLN A 22 -6.40 9.89 0.72
CA GLN A 22 -7.62 10.66 1.07
C GLN A 22 -7.36 11.74 2.13
N ALA A 23 -6.35 11.60 3.00
CA ALA A 23 -5.99 12.66 3.93
C ALA A 23 -5.46 13.91 3.19
N ASP A 24 -4.75 13.71 2.07
CA ASP A 24 -4.29 14.78 1.16
C ASP A 24 -5.44 15.45 0.38
N GLN A 25 -6.65 14.86 0.34
CA GLN A 25 -7.80 15.40 -0.42
C GLN A 25 -8.35 16.70 0.12
N GLN A 26 -7.99 17.10 1.35
CA GLN A 26 -8.39 18.39 1.91
C GLN A 26 -7.79 19.58 1.13
N GLN A 27 -6.84 19.35 0.20
CA GLN A 27 -6.22 20.37 -0.65
C GLN A 27 -6.69 20.36 -2.12
N GLY A 28 -7.65 19.50 -2.49
CA GLY A 28 -8.17 19.38 -3.86
C GLY A 28 -7.62 18.14 -4.59
N TYR A 29 -8.53 17.23 -4.95
CA TYR A 29 -8.18 15.99 -5.64
C TYR A 29 -7.80 16.26 -7.10
N VAL A 30 -6.51 16.40 -7.38
CA VAL A 30 -5.96 16.48 -8.74
C VAL A 30 -5.26 15.17 -9.06
N ARG A 31 -5.57 14.55 -10.20
CA ARG A 31 -4.89 13.31 -10.64
C ARG A 31 -3.53 13.65 -11.25
N ALA A 32 -2.56 12.78 -11.04
CA ALA A 32 -1.26 12.88 -11.70
C ALA A 32 -1.40 12.74 -13.22
N SER A 33 -0.58 13.48 -13.98
CA SER A 33 -0.47 13.25 -15.42
C SER A 33 0.24 11.93 -15.70
N ASP A 34 0.11 11.42 -16.92
CA ASP A 34 0.76 10.16 -17.31
C ASP A 34 2.29 10.32 -17.33
N GLU A 35 2.82 11.50 -17.66
CA GLU A 35 4.26 11.79 -17.59
C GLU A 35 4.78 11.77 -16.15
N ASP A 36 4.04 12.33 -15.20
CA ASP A 36 4.41 12.30 -13.78
C ASP A 36 4.39 10.87 -13.23
N VAL A 37 3.44 10.06 -13.70
CA VAL A 37 3.36 8.63 -13.38
C VAL A 37 4.58 7.89 -13.96
N ASP A 38 4.93 8.14 -15.22
CA ASP A 38 6.08 7.52 -15.87
C ASP A 38 7.39 7.85 -15.15
N LEU A 39 7.60 9.13 -14.80
CA LEU A 39 8.77 9.58 -14.03
C LEU A 39 8.85 8.93 -12.66
N TYR A 40 7.71 8.74 -11.99
CA TYR A 40 7.67 8.03 -10.72
C TYR A 40 8.02 6.55 -10.91
N VAL A 41 7.46 5.90 -11.92
CA VAL A 41 7.72 4.48 -12.21
C VAL A 41 9.20 4.23 -12.51
N ASP A 42 9.88 5.16 -13.20
CA ASP A 42 11.33 5.06 -13.47
C ASP A 42 12.20 5.30 -12.23
N GLY A 43 11.67 5.96 -11.20
CA GLY A 43 12.42 6.41 -10.03
C GLY A 43 12.32 5.51 -8.80
N VAL A 44 11.55 4.41 -8.84
CA VAL A 44 11.31 3.54 -7.69
C VAL A 44 11.59 2.07 -8.02
N SER A 45 11.79 1.25 -6.99
CA SER A 45 12.06 -0.18 -7.17
C SER A 45 10.83 -0.97 -7.64
N ASP A 46 11.07 -2.14 -8.24
CA ASP A 46 10.01 -3.08 -8.65
C ASP A 46 9.12 -3.47 -7.47
N GLU A 47 9.68 -3.62 -6.26
CA GLU A 47 8.90 -3.97 -5.07
C GLU A 47 7.94 -2.86 -4.63
N VAL A 48 8.33 -1.59 -4.84
CA VAL A 48 7.46 -0.42 -4.65
C VAL A 48 6.34 -0.44 -5.70
N ILE A 49 6.68 -0.68 -6.98
CA ILE A 49 5.70 -0.82 -8.06
C ILE A 49 4.69 -1.92 -7.74
N MET A 50 5.14 -3.09 -7.30
CA MET A 50 4.27 -4.20 -6.92
C MET A 50 3.24 -3.81 -5.84
N CYS A 51 3.64 -3.01 -4.84
CA CYS A 51 2.71 -2.53 -3.81
C CYS A 51 1.72 -1.50 -4.37
N ARG A 52 2.17 -0.63 -5.27
CA ARG A 52 1.38 0.44 -5.90
C ARG A 52 0.37 -0.10 -6.90
N GLU A 53 0.75 -1.04 -7.77
CA GLU A 53 -0.17 -1.76 -8.66
C GLU A 53 -1.24 -2.53 -7.88
N ARG A 54 -0.87 -3.09 -6.72
CA ARG A 54 -1.81 -3.79 -5.83
C ARG A 54 -2.72 -2.84 -5.05
N GLY A 55 -2.35 -1.57 -4.93
CA GLY A 55 -3.02 -0.57 -4.09
C GLY A 55 -2.97 -0.85 -2.58
N ARG A 56 -2.12 -1.79 -2.13
CA ARG A 56 -1.95 -2.11 -0.71
C ARG A 56 -0.59 -2.73 -0.39
N HIS A 57 -0.14 -2.46 0.83
CA HIS A 57 1.03 -3.11 1.44
C HIS A 57 0.70 -4.46 2.05
N LEU A 58 1.71 -5.33 2.14
CA LEU A 58 1.60 -6.65 2.75
C LEU A 58 2.41 -6.69 4.05
N PHE A 59 1.70 -6.75 5.18
CA PHE A 59 2.32 -6.87 6.50
C PHE A 59 2.12 -8.27 7.06
N PRO A 60 3.11 -8.81 7.80
CA PRO A 60 2.97 -10.13 8.37
C PRO A 60 1.88 -10.13 9.45
N THR A 61 1.09 -11.19 9.48
CA THR A 61 0.06 -11.40 10.49
C THR A 61 0.68 -11.69 11.86
N ILE A 62 -0.10 -11.56 12.93
CA ILE A 62 0.33 -11.93 14.29
C ILE A 62 0.77 -13.40 14.35
N ARG A 63 0.12 -14.30 13.61
CA ARG A 63 0.50 -15.72 13.56
C ARG A 63 1.88 -15.93 12.91
N GLN A 64 2.24 -15.10 11.94
CA GLN A 64 3.52 -15.22 11.22
C GLN A 64 4.69 -14.60 11.99
N ALA A 65 4.50 -13.40 12.57
CA ALA A 65 5.58 -12.64 13.20
C ALA A 65 5.54 -12.62 14.75
N GLY A 66 4.49 -13.19 15.36
CA GLY A 66 4.22 -13.04 16.79
C GLY A 66 3.83 -11.61 17.17
N ILE A 67 3.69 -11.37 18.48
CA ILE A 67 3.50 -10.03 19.04
C ILE A 67 4.77 -9.61 19.79
N ARG A 68 5.41 -8.54 19.32
CA ARG A 68 6.57 -7.91 19.94
C ARG A 68 6.35 -6.41 19.89
N PHE A 69 6.38 -5.77 21.05
CA PHE A 69 6.29 -4.32 21.16
C PHE A 69 7.70 -3.73 21.12
N ALA A 70 7.88 -2.67 20.33
CA ALA A 70 9.15 -1.99 20.18
C ALA A 70 9.37 -0.94 21.28
N GLU A 71 8.29 -0.27 21.68
CA GLU A 71 8.31 0.86 22.62
C GLU A 71 6.95 1.04 23.29
N VAL A 72 6.91 1.93 24.28
CA VAL A 72 5.67 2.43 24.91
C VAL A 72 5.67 3.94 24.68
N ASP A 73 4.57 4.49 24.15
CA ASP A 73 4.47 5.93 23.90
C ASP A 73 4.13 6.74 25.17
N GLY A 74 4.05 8.06 25.04
CA GLY A 74 3.77 8.96 26.17
C GLY A 74 2.40 8.74 26.83
N ASP A 75 1.47 8.10 26.13
CA ASP A 75 0.13 7.76 26.64
C ASP A 75 0.10 6.37 27.30
N GLY A 76 1.25 5.70 27.40
CA GLY A 76 1.35 4.35 27.95
C GLY A 76 0.90 3.26 26.98
N LEU A 77 0.71 3.56 25.69
CA LEU A 77 0.31 2.57 24.68
C LEU A 77 1.52 1.81 24.15
N PHE A 78 1.37 0.50 23.99
CA PHE A 78 2.40 -0.35 23.43
C PHE A 78 2.44 -0.20 21.91
N ILE A 79 3.63 0.07 21.37
CA ILE A 79 3.82 0.30 19.94
C ILE A 79 4.40 -0.96 19.30
N ARG A 80 3.76 -1.43 18.24
CA ARG A 80 4.25 -2.52 17.39
C ARG A 80 4.49 -2.00 15.99
N ARG A 81 5.68 -2.26 15.46
CA ARG A 81 6.11 -1.82 14.13
C ARG A 81 6.25 -3.03 13.21
N LEU A 82 5.58 -2.99 12.07
CA LEU A 82 5.59 -4.06 11.07
C LEU A 82 6.05 -3.51 9.74
N VAL A 83 7.09 -4.11 9.17
CA VAL A 83 7.59 -3.73 7.84
C VAL A 83 6.82 -4.49 6.77
N CYS A 84 6.50 -3.81 5.66
CA CYS A 84 5.88 -4.43 4.50
C CYS A 84 6.85 -5.45 3.90
N THR A 85 6.45 -6.73 3.82
CA THR A 85 7.31 -7.82 3.31
C THR A 85 7.49 -7.82 1.80
N CYS A 86 7.06 -6.75 1.13
CA CYS A 86 7.15 -6.58 -0.30
C CYS A 86 8.14 -5.46 -0.58
N CYS A 87 7.79 -4.21 -0.24
CA CYS A 87 8.64 -3.05 -0.53
C CYS A 87 9.68 -2.71 0.53
N ASP A 88 9.59 -3.26 1.74
CA ASP A 88 10.43 -2.93 2.91
C ASP A 88 10.45 -1.43 3.35
N LEU A 89 9.81 -0.54 2.61
CA LEU A 89 9.76 0.90 2.89
C LEU A 89 8.60 1.30 3.79
N ALA A 90 7.45 0.63 3.64
CA ALA A 90 6.28 0.95 4.44
C ALA A 90 6.30 0.23 5.78
N VAL A 91 6.04 0.98 6.84
CA VAL A 91 6.01 0.51 8.21
C VAL A 91 4.64 0.78 8.80
N ARG A 92 3.89 -0.28 9.08
CA ARG A 92 2.67 -0.18 9.88
C ARG A 92 3.03 -0.02 11.34
N VAL A 93 2.63 1.10 11.91
CA VAL A 93 2.75 1.38 13.33
C VAL A 93 1.40 1.14 13.98
N GLU A 94 1.34 0.14 14.85
CA GLU A 94 0.14 -0.23 15.59
C GLU A 94 0.26 0.23 17.05
N LYS A 95 -0.75 0.94 17.55
CA LYS A 95 -0.88 1.27 18.98
C LYS A 95 -1.78 0.26 19.67
N TRP A 96 -1.31 -0.29 20.79
CA TRP A 96 -1.99 -1.32 21.54
C TRP A 96 -2.17 -0.91 23.00
N GLU A 97 -3.36 -1.16 23.52
CA GLU A 97 -3.68 -0.97 24.93
C GLU A 97 -3.77 -2.34 25.62
N GLY A 98 -3.14 -2.46 26.79
CA GLY A 98 -3.24 -3.63 27.66
C GLY A 98 -4.15 -3.34 28.85
N ALA A 99 -5.32 -3.95 28.92
CA ALA A 99 -6.27 -3.76 30.01
C ALA A 99 -6.55 -5.08 30.75
N ARG A 100 -6.61 -5.01 32.09
CA ARG A 100 -6.99 -6.16 32.92
C ARG A 100 -8.51 -6.29 32.93
N ARG A 101 -9.03 -7.42 32.43
CA ARG A 101 -10.46 -7.75 32.43
C ARG A 101 -10.67 -9.15 33.00
N GLY A 102 -11.40 -9.25 34.13
CA GLY A 102 -11.75 -10.54 34.74
C GLY A 102 -10.55 -11.43 35.06
N GLY A 103 -9.52 -10.87 35.71
CA GLY A 103 -8.33 -11.62 36.15
C GLY A 103 -7.29 -11.93 35.06
N ARG A 104 -7.58 -11.62 33.78
CA ARG A 104 -6.62 -11.77 32.67
C ARG A 104 -6.34 -10.42 32.01
N THR A 105 -5.11 -10.25 31.53
CA THR A 105 -4.75 -9.09 30.70
C THR A 105 -5.16 -9.36 29.26
N ARG A 106 -5.88 -8.43 28.64
CA ARG A 106 -6.21 -8.44 27.22
C ARG A 106 -5.54 -7.26 26.54
N PHE A 107 -5.01 -7.51 25.35
CA PHE A 107 -4.42 -6.48 24.49
C PHE A 107 -5.36 -6.22 23.32
N ALA A 108 -5.63 -4.95 23.04
CA ALA A 108 -6.43 -4.52 21.92
C ALA A 108 -5.66 -3.48 21.11
N ARG A 109 -5.70 -3.60 19.78
CA ARG A 109 -5.17 -2.55 18.89
C ARG A 109 -6.18 -1.41 18.88
N VAL A 110 -5.74 -0.23 19.30
CA VAL A 110 -6.58 0.97 19.42
C VAL A 110 -6.37 1.94 18.26
N ALA A 111 -5.18 1.92 17.63
CA ALA A 111 -4.88 2.73 16.46
C ALA A 111 -3.88 2.03 15.53
N SER A 112 -3.85 2.45 14.27
CA SER A 112 -2.82 2.07 13.31
C SER A 112 -2.56 3.21 12.33
N SER A 113 -1.29 3.43 11.98
CA SER A 113 -0.85 4.35 10.93
C SER A 113 0.19 3.67 10.02
N LEU A 114 0.49 4.28 8.87
CA LEU A 114 1.68 3.95 8.09
C LEU A 114 2.71 5.07 8.19
N GLU A 115 3.97 4.65 8.29
CA GLU A 115 5.14 5.49 8.12
C GLU A 115 5.92 4.96 6.92
N TYR A 116 6.53 5.87 6.16
CA TYR A 116 7.36 5.51 5.01
C TYR A 116 8.81 5.83 5.31
N ARG A 117 9.67 4.83 5.13
CA ARG A 117 11.12 5.00 5.19
C ARG A 117 11.67 5.30 3.81
N THR A 118 12.79 6.02 3.77
CA THR A 118 13.60 6.14 2.57
C THR A 118 14.31 4.82 2.31
N GLY A 119 14.28 4.34 1.07
CA GLY A 119 15.00 3.15 0.65
C GLY A 119 16.51 3.34 0.68
N ALA A 120 17.27 2.24 0.65
CA ALA A 120 18.73 2.28 0.70
C ALA A 120 19.36 3.07 -0.47
N LYS A 121 18.62 3.21 -1.58
CA LYS A 121 19.02 3.97 -2.77
C LYS A 121 18.46 5.40 -2.81
N GLY A 122 17.89 5.89 -1.71
CA GLY A 122 17.21 7.19 -1.67
C GLY A 122 15.76 7.14 -2.18
N GLU A 123 15.20 5.95 -2.39
CA GLU A 123 13.84 5.77 -2.91
C GLU A 123 12.81 6.35 -1.94
N VAL A 124 11.89 7.15 -2.49
CA VAL A 124 10.76 7.72 -1.74
C VAL A 124 9.49 7.04 -2.21
N TYR A 125 8.80 6.38 -1.29
CA TYR A 125 7.59 5.62 -1.61
C TYR A 125 6.46 6.52 -2.13
N LEU A 126 6.30 7.70 -1.52
CA LEU A 126 5.29 8.67 -1.91
C LEU A 126 5.75 9.46 -3.14
N ALA A 127 4.83 9.74 -4.05
CA ALA A 127 5.10 10.66 -5.15
C ALA A 127 5.43 12.06 -4.58
N PRO A 128 6.31 12.84 -5.24
CA PRO A 128 6.58 14.22 -4.84
C PRO A 128 5.29 15.04 -4.71
N ALA A 129 5.25 15.92 -3.71
CA ALA A 129 4.14 16.83 -3.51
C ALA A 129 3.87 17.67 -4.78
N GLY A 130 2.60 17.88 -5.11
CA GLY A 130 2.18 18.68 -6.27
C GLY A 130 2.04 17.92 -7.60
N ARG A 131 2.49 16.65 -7.70
CA ARG A 131 2.34 15.82 -8.90
C ARG A 131 0.99 15.11 -9.04
N GLY A 132 0.03 15.44 -8.17
CA GLY A 132 -1.30 14.84 -8.16
C GLY A 132 -1.33 13.36 -7.74
N HIS A 133 -2.54 12.82 -7.68
CA HIS A 133 -2.83 11.48 -7.22
C HIS A 133 -2.58 10.42 -8.31
N MET A 134 -1.66 9.50 -8.05
CA MET A 134 -1.42 8.32 -8.89
C MET A 134 -2.27 7.15 -8.45
N THR A 135 -3.09 6.61 -9.36
CA THR A 135 -3.91 5.41 -9.09
C THR A 135 -3.15 4.12 -9.42
N PRO A 136 -3.50 2.98 -8.79
CA PRO A 136 -2.94 1.68 -9.14
C PRO A 136 -3.06 1.34 -10.63
N ARG A 137 -4.17 1.77 -11.26
CA ARG A 137 -4.38 1.61 -12.70
C ARG A 137 -3.36 2.39 -13.53
N GLN A 138 -3.11 3.67 -13.22
CA GLN A 138 -2.13 4.48 -13.97
C GLN A 138 -0.73 3.89 -13.87
N ILE A 139 -0.36 3.40 -12.68
CA ILE A 139 0.92 2.71 -12.48
C ILE A 139 1.00 1.46 -13.35
N GLY A 140 -0.03 0.60 -13.33
CA GLY A 140 -0.07 -0.61 -14.16
C GLY A 140 -0.07 -0.32 -15.67
N ASP A 141 -0.80 0.71 -16.10
CA ASP A 141 -0.84 1.14 -17.50
C ASP A 141 0.55 1.64 -17.95
N SER A 142 1.26 2.40 -17.11
CA SER A 142 2.65 2.85 -17.36
C SER A 142 3.63 1.67 -17.46
N VAL A 143 3.60 0.75 -16.48
CA VAL A 143 4.44 -0.46 -16.47
C VAL A 143 4.19 -1.33 -17.70
N ALA A 144 2.93 -1.57 -18.05
CA ALA A 144 2.56 -2.33 -19.24
C ALA A 144 3.03 -1.66 -20.54
N SER A 145 2.88 -0.34 -20.64
CA SER A 145 3.33 0.44 -21.80
C SER A 145 4.83 0.36 -21.98
N LYS A 146 5.60 0.43 -20.88
CA LYS A 146 7.06 0.26 -20.89
C LYS A 146 7.48 -1.15 -21.28
N ALA A 147 6.83 -2.18 -20.75
CA ALA A 147 7.13 -3.58 -21.08
C ALA A 147 6.84 -3.91 -22.57
N LEU A 148 5.89 -3.21 -23.18
CA LEU A 148 5.52 -3.36 -24.59
C LEU A 148 6.23 -2.36 -25.51
N ALA A 149 7.10 -1.50 -24.97
CA ALA A 149 7.83 -0.52 -25.76
C ALA A 149 8.64 -1.20 -26.87
N GLY A 150 8.51 -0.70 -28.10
CA GLY A 150 9.18 -1.25 -29.28
C GLY A 150 8.42 -2.37 -29.99
N GLN A 151 7.30 -2.86 -29.47
CA GLN A 151 6.44 -3.82 -30.18
C GLN A 151 5.39 -3.10 -31.01
N SER A 152 5.23 -3.49 -32.29
CA SER A 152 4.11 -2.97 -33.07
C SER A 152 2.80 -3.66 -32.66
N LEU A 153 1.70 -2.89 -32.60
CA LEU A 153 0.37 -3.44 -32.32
C LEU A 153 -0.04 -4.53 -33.33
N THR A 154 0.42 -4.41 -34.57
CA THR A 154 0.16 -5.38 -35.64
C THR A 154 0.85 -6.70 -35.38
N GLU A 155 2.12 -6.70 -34.96
CA GLU A 155 2.87 -7.91 -34.61
C GLU A 155 2.29 -8.57 -33.37
N LEU A 156 2.01 -7.79 -32.32
CA LEU A 156 1.34 -8.27 -31.11
C LEU A 156 0.05 -9.04 -31.44
N ARG A 157 -0.84 -8.44 -32.24
CA ARG A 157 -2.10 -9.07 -32.67
C ARG A 157 -1.86 -10.34 -33.49
N LYS A 158 -0.84 -10.35 -34.35
CA LYS A 158 -0.51 -11.51 -35.21
C LYS A 158 -0.01 -12.69 -34.35
N THR A 159 0.88 -12.44 -33.40
CA THR A 159 1.43 -13.46 -32.49
C THR A 159 0.34 -14.07 -31.63
N LEU A 160 -0.51 -13.24 -31.00
CA LEU A 160 -1.62 -13.71 -30.16
C LEU A 160 -2.64 -14.56 -30.94
N LYS A 161 -2.99 -14.17 -32.17
CA LYS A 161 -3.87 -14.98 -33.03
C LYS A 161 -3.26 -16.34 -33.37
N ALA A 162 -1.95 -16.40 -33.60
CA ALA A 162 -1.25 -17.65 -33.90
C ALA A 162 -1.22 -18.59 -32.67
N GLU A 163 -0.96 -18.05 -31.48
CA GLU A 163 -0.97 -18.79 -30.21
C GLU A 163 -2.36 -19.32 -29.86
N ALA A 164 -3.40 -18.48 -29.99
CA ALA A 164 -4.78 -18.90 -29.78
C ALA A 164 -5.18 -20.06 -30.70
N LYS A 165 -4.73 -20.02 -31.97
CA LYS A 165 -4.96 -21.10 -32.94
C LYS A 165 -4.21 -22.39 -32.56
N LYS A 166 -2.98 -22.30 -32.03
CA LYS A 166 -2.23 -23.46 -31.52
C LYS A 166 -2.90 -24.08 -30.30
N ALA A 167 -3.31 -23.26 -29.33
CA ALA A 167 -4.01 -23.72 -28.12
C ALA A 167 -5.36 -24.39 -28.45
N ALA A 168 -6.11 -23.84 -29.41
CA ALA A 168 -7.38 -24.43 -29.87
C ALA A 168 -7.20 -25.78 -30.58
N LYS A 169 -6.07 -26.00 -31.28
CA LYS A 169 -5.73 -27.30 -31.88
C LYS A 169 -5.32 -28.31 -30.82
N ALA A 170 -4.52 -27.91 -29.83
CA ALA A 170 -4.07 -28.78 -28.75
C ALA A 170 -5.20 -29.30 -27.84
N LYS A 171 -6.30 -28.55 -27.70
CA LYS A 171 -7.50 -29.00 -26.94
C LYS A 171 -8.43 -29.93 -27.73
N LYS A 172 -8.20 -30.10 -29.04
CA LYS A 172 -9.00 -30.96 -29.93
C LYS A 172 -8.28 -32.27 -30.27
N SER A 173 -7.06 -32.46 -29.77
CA SER A 173 -6.30 -33.71 -29.80
C SER A 173 -6.32 -34.32 -28.41
#